data_AF-A0A848WC78-F1
#
_entry.id   AF-A0A848WC78-F1
#
_cell.length_a   1.000
_cell.length_b   1.000
_cell.length_c   1.000
_cell.angle_alpha   90.00
_cell.angle_beta   90.00
_cell.angle_gamma   90.00
#
_symmetry.space_group_name_H-M   'P 1'
#
loop_
_entity.id
_entity.type
_entity.pdbx_description
1 polymer ?
#
loop_
_entity_poly.entity_id
_entity_poly.type
_entity_poly.pdbx_seq_one_letter_code
_entity_poly.pdbx_strand_id
1 'polypeptide(L)'
;MLKLPNRYSFLALSGALLAGIGMGLSPAAADGIVAKVVNSPLNSAGLVRDGYTALNVYLQKPEAQGIDFFNPEVIGYGIPAGGRIEVEMGGGFTRNPAIAMDAAAVHMVSGTPQHGLSSKALGYGSVEGANENIFVLTAANPEGLPAEKLLPRATVEKLDPIPNIGLKVFHIGLGNIAFTNRGDKGSVTVRIIDGSGKVLGSGSAEVEFWDETRPQIHPNNFLHKGQNHNWQRVEPGGTPGKVAGTVPLTFMLFDKSDGTPESNDGIVGAGIVSVKQLKEMNFTVPADIARYNSGLILKDMDGDGRLDPTKDQIIGGVIEGDLKGYDVRSLEVDGAPVLSQATSTFSERAGNRFGGAIMKVFYHTEYTAGTYRPTFALLKTPGDLKSGDGTSYTYTVIAEKK
;
A
#
# COMPACT_ATOMS: atom_id res chain seq x y z
N MET A 1 17.35 -68.71 -26.11
CA MET A 1 17.02 -69.62 -24.99
C MET A 1 17.34 -68.89 -23.70
N LEU A 2 16.39 -68.14 -23.10
CA LEU A 2 15.38 -68.57 -22.11
C LEU A 2 15.97 -69.15 -20.81
N LYS A 3 16.00 -68.34 -19.75
CA LYS A 3 15.21 -68.52 -18.51
C LYS A 3 15.53 -67.44 -17.45
N LEU A 4 14.60 -66.49 -17.27
CA LEU A 4 14.13 -66.00 -15.96
C LEU A 4 13.00 -66.96 -15.50
N PRO A 5 12.59 -67.11 -14.21
CA PRO A 5 12.27 -66.06 -13.21
C PRO A 5 12.72 -66.46 -11.76
N ASN A 6 12.47 -65.82 -10.62
CA ASN A 6 11.26 -65.25 -9.94
C ASN A 6 11.76 -64.53 -8.66
N ARG A 7 11.34 -63.29 -8.35
CA ARG A 7 10.21 -62.86 -7.48
C ARG A 7 10.43 -62.97 -5.95
N TYR A 8 10.24 -61.83 -5.27
CA TYR A 8 9.56 -61.52 -3.98
C TYR A 8 10.23 -60.23 -3.43
N SER A 9 9.60 -59.20 -2.87
CA SER A 9 8.19 -58.82 -2.66
C SER A 9 8.16 -57.32 -2.31
N PHE A 10 7.09 -56.66 -2.77
CA PHE A 10 6.40 -55.50 -2.21
C PHE A 10 6.92 -54.87 -0.92
N LEU A 11 7.17 -53.56 -0.98
CA LEU A 11 6.63 -52.59 -0.02
C LEU A 11 6.47 -51.24 -0.72
N ALA A 12 5.25 -51.01 -1.21
CA ALA A 12 4.77 -49.70 -1.57
C ALA A 12 4.54 -48.93 -0.28
N LEU A 13 5.35 -47.89 -0.02
CA LEU A 13 4.98 -46.86 0.93
C LEU A 13 4.38 -45.70 0.14
N SER A 14 3.06 -45.76 0.02
CA SER A 14 2.19 -44.61 -0.15
C SER A 14 2.41 -43.63 1.00
N GLY A 15 3.24 -42.62 0.76
CA GLY A 15 3.34 -41.41 1.59
C GLY A 15 2.58 -40.30 0.90
N ALA A 16 1.38 -40.02 1.39
CA ALA A 16 0.51 -38.97 0.89
C ALA A 16 1.27 -37.64 0.77
N LEU A 17 1.29 -37.09 -0.45
CA LEU A 17 1.61 -35.71 -0.72
C LEU A 17 0.52 -34.88 -0.02
N LEU A 18 0.80 -34.46 1.21
CA LEU A 18 0.04 -33.39 1.87
C LEU A 18 0.24 -32.15 1.00
N ALA A 19 -0.72 -31.92 0.12
CA ALA A 19 -1.01 -30.62 -0.44
C ALA A 19 -1.20 -29.68 0.75
N GLY A 20 -0.13 -29.01 1.15
CA GLY A 20 -0.20 -27.85 2.01
C GLY A 20 -1.03 -26.84 1.25
N ILE A 21 -2.30 -26.76 1.63
CA ILE A 21 -3.16 -25.62 1.36
C ILE A 21 -2.46 -24.47 2.09
N GLY A 22 -1.52 -23.83 1.39
CA GLY A 22 -1.12 -22.48 1.71
C GLY A 22 -2.39 -21.67 1.57
N MET A 23 -3.03 -21.38 2.69
CA MET A 23 -3.97 -20.26 2.80
C MET A 23 -3.16 -18.98 2.61
N GLY A 24 -2.68 -18.78 1.38
CA GLY A 24 -2.41 -17.45 0.91
C GLY A 24 -3.77 -16.76 0.93
N LEU A 25 -3.89 -15.75 1.78
CA LEU A 25 -4.88 -14.70 1.66
C LEU A 25 -4.75 -14.16 0.22
N SER A 26 -5.47 -14.79 -0.70
CA SER A 26 -5.62 -14.29 -2.06
C SER A 26 -6.51 -13.08 -1.90
N PRO A 27 -6.03 -11.84 -2.16
CA PRO A 27 -6.94 -10.73 -2.23
C PRO A 27 -7.98 -11.08 -3.30
N ALA A 28 -9.27 -10.96 -2.96
CA ALA A 28 -10.36 -11.18 -3.89
C ALA A 28 -10.01 -10.53 -5.24
N ALA A 29 -10.06 -11.32 -6.32
CA ALA A 29 -9.64 -10.88 -7.64
C ALA A 29 -10.43 -9.63 -8.04
N ALA A 30 -9.68 -8.56 -8.35
CA ALA A 30 -10.20 -7.35 -8.97
C ALA A 30 -10.93 -7.65 -10.27
N ASP A 31 -12.14 -7.12 -10.43
CA ASP A 31 -12.81 -7.08 -11.74
C ASP A 31 -12.78 -5.64 -12.29
N GLY A 32 -12.50 -5.53 -13.58
CA GLY A 32 -12.50 -4.27 -14.32
C GLY A 32 -11.55 -3.21 -13.76
N ILE A 33 -12.07 -2.00 -13.55
CA ILE A 33 -11.26 -0.80 -13.24
C ILE A 33 -10.83 -0.66 -11.78
N VAL A 34 -11.32 -1.51 -10.87
CA VAL A 34 -10.96 -1.46 -9.44
C VAL A 34 -9.94 -2.55 -9.15
N ALA A 35 -8.72 -2.16 -8.83
CA ALA A 35 -7.59 -3.06 -8.58
C ALA A 35 -7.59 -3.65 -7.17
N LYS A 36 -7.92 -2.83 -6.16
CA LYS A 36 -7.96 -3.25 -4.76
C LYS A 36 -8.66 -2.21 -3.90
N VAL A 37 -9.26 -2.65 -2.81
CA VAL A 37 -9.68 -1.80 -1.69
C VAL A 37 -8.75 -2.07 -0.52
N VAL A 38 -8.17 -1.00 0.05
CA VAL A 38 -7.24 -1.08 1.20
C VAL A 38 -7.62 -0.06 2.25
N ASN A 39 -7.20 -0.28 3.49
CA ASN A 39 -7.38 0.72 4.53
C ASN A 39 -6.68 2.05 4.18
N SER A 40 -7.28 3.17 4.61
CA SER A 40 -6.69 4.49 4.46
C SER A 40 -5.52 4.69 5.44
N PRO A 41 -4.42 5.35 5.05
CA PRO A 41 -3.30 5.68 5.92
C PRO A 41 -3.63 6.65 7.04
N LEU A 42 -4.86 7.16 7.07
CA LEU A 42 -5.35 8.11 8.06
C LEU A 42 -6.22 7.45 9.13
N ASN A 43 -6.35 6.13 9.06
CA ASN A 43 -7.04 5.30 10.01
C ASN A 43 -6.11 4.17 10.47
N SER A 44 -5.41 4.40 11.57
CA SER A 44 -4.55 3.42 12.25
C SER A 44 -5.31 2.25 12.88
N ALA A 45 -6.62 2.37 13.13
CA ALA A 45 -7.45 1.24 13.56
C ALA A 45 -7.68 0.24 12.42
N GLY A 46 -7.84 0.76 11.21
CA GLY A 46 -8.02 -0.04 10.01
C GLY A 46 -9.46 -0.41 9.72
N LEU A 47 -9.66 -1.45 8.92
CA LEU A 47 -10.98 -1.92 8.52
C LEU A 47 -11.53 -2.95 9.50
N VAL A 48 -11.56 -2.61 10.79
CA VAL A 48 -12.08 -3.49 11.86
C VAL A 48 -13.60 -3.57 11.77
N ARG A 49 -14.17 -4.75 12.07
CA ARG A 49 -15.62 -4.95 12.18
C ARG A 49 -16.21 -3.98 13.21
N ASP A 50 -17.39 -3.46 12.89
CA ASP A 50 -18.13 -2.46 13.66
C ASP A 50 -17.40 -1.11 13.85
N GLY A 51 -16.20 -0.97 13.27
CA GLY A 51 -15.45 0.27 13.20
C GLY A 51 -15.95 1.22 12.10
N TYR A 52 -15.38 2.41 12.10
CA TYR A 52 -15.64 3.39 11.05
C TYR A 52 -14.92 3.03 9.74
N THR A 53 -15.46 3.47 8.61
CA THR A 53 -14.89 3.17 7.29
C THR A 53 -14.01 4.32 6.81
N ALA A 54 -12.71 4.06 6.70
CA ALA A 54 -11.78 4.91 5.96
C ALA A 54 -10.91 4.03 5.07
N LEU A 55 -10.98 4.24 3.76
CA LEU A 55 -10.34 3.34 2.79
C LEU A 55 -9.80 4.08 1.57
N ASN A 56 -8.87 3.43 0.89
CA ASN A 56 -8.46 3.78 -0.45
C ASN A 56 -8.99 2.72 -1.44
N VAL A 57 -9.56 3.18 -2.54
CA VAL A 57 -9.93 2.37 -3.69
C VAL A 57 -8.89 2.60 -4.77
N TYR A 58 -8.04 1.61 -5.02
CA TYR A 58 -7.02 1.67 -6.07
C TYR A 58 -7.66 1.27 -7.39
N LEU A 59 -7.49 2.11 -8.40
CA LEU A 59 -7.98 1.86 -9.74
C LEU A 59 -6.89 1.19 -10.60
N GLN A 60 -7.29 0.72 -11.77
CA GLN A 60 -6.41 0.20 -12.81
C GLN A 60 -7.03 0.36 -14.21
N LYS A 61 -6.26 0.09 -15.25
CA LYS A 61 -6.73 0.01 -16.64
C LYS A 61 -6.34 -1.33 -17.27
N PRO A 62 -7.01 -1.78 -18.34
CA PRO A 62 -6.64 -3.01 -19.05
C PRO A 62 -5.16 -3.03 -19.49
N GLU A 63 -4.64 -1.89 -19.95
CA GLU A 63 -3.26 -1.73 -20.42
C GLU A 63 -2.22 -1.55 -19.30
N ALA A 64 -2.65 -1.31 -18.05
CA ALA A 64 -1.78 -1.13 -16.89
C ALA A 64 -2.52 -1.57 -15.62
N GLN A 65 -2.26 -2.79 -15.17
CA GLN A 65 -2.98 -3.42 -14.06
C GLN A 65 -2.24 -3.29 -12.72
N GLY A 66 -3.01 -3.25 -11.63
CA GLY A 66 -2.46 -3.19 -10.27
C GLY A 66 -1.44 -2.06 -10.08
N ILE A 67 -0.25 -2.41 -9.58
CA ILE A 67 0.81 -1.43 -9.28
C ILE A 67 1.36 -0.73 -10.53
N ASP A 68 1.25 -1.33 -11.71
CA ASP A 68 1.74 -0.73 -12.96
C ASP A 68 0.89 0.48 -13.39
N PHE A 69 -0.37 0.54 -12.94
CA PHE A 69 -1.20 1.73 -13.11
C PHE A 69 -0.66 2.96 -12.38
N PHE A 70 0.14 2.75 -11.32
CA PHE A 70 0.78 3.82 -10.55
C PHE A 70 2.07 4.33 -11.20
N ASN A 71 2.48 3.81 -12.36
CA ASN A 71 3.52 4.44 -13.18
C ASN A 71 3.10 5.88 -13.54
N PRO A 72 3.90 6.92 -13.23
CA PRO A 72 3.58 8.31 -13.57
C PRO A 72 3.36 8.58 -15.06
N GLU A 73 3.92 7.75 -15.94
CA GLU A 73 3.71 7.82 -17.40
C GLU A 73 2.32 7.31 -17.82
N VAL A 74 1.67 6.51 -16.98
CA VAL A 74 0.31 6.02 -17.23
C VAL A 74 -0.69 7.06 -16.71
N ILE A 75 -1.39 7.69 -17.64
CA ILE A 75 -2.44 8.66 -17.32
C ILE A 75 -3.62 7.94 -16.65
N GLY A 76 -4.08 8.47 -15.52
CA GLY A 76 -5.24 7.98 -14.78
C GLY A 76 -6.58 8.22 -15.47
N TYR A 77 -7.63 8.28 -14.68
CA TYR A 77 -8.99 8.58 -15.14
C TYR A 77 -9.33 10.07 -15.00
N GLY A 78 -10.34 10.51 -15.74
CA GLY A 78 -10.95 11.84 -15.63
C GLY A 78 -12.46 11.73 -15.45
N ILE A 79 -13.13 12.87 -15.22
CA ILE A 79 -14.60 12.94 -15.26
C ILE A 79 -14.99 13.28 -16.71
N PRO A 80 -15.73 12.44 -17.44
CA PRO A 80 -16.10 12.73 -18.82
C PRO A 80 -16.96 14.01 -18.95
N ALA A 81 -16.93 14.65 -20.12
CA ALA A 81 -17.80 15.79 -20.44
C ALA A 81 -19.29 15.40 -20.30
N GLY A 82 -20.05 16.23 -19.57
CA GLY A 82 -21.44 15.96 -19.19
C GLY A 82 -21.67 14.69 -18.36
N GLY A 83 -20.60 13.95 -18.02
CA GLY A 83 -20.64 12.66 -17.37
C GLY A 83 -20.42 12.73 -15.85
N ARG A 84 -20.20 11.56 -15.26
CA ARG A 84 -19.99 11.40 -13.81
C ARG A 84 -19.17 10.16 -13.49
N ILE A 85 -18.65 10.09 -12.27
CA ILE A 85 -18.12 8.87 -11.69
C ILE A 85 -19.00 8.48 -10.50
N GLU A 86 -19.39 7.22 -10.43
CA GLU A 86 -20.13 6.66 -9.30
C GLU A 86 -19.20 5.76 -8.50
N VAL A 87 -19.18 5.95 -7.17
CA VAL A 87 -18.48 5.06 -6.23
C VAL A 87 -19.51 4.53 -5.25
N GLU A 88 -19.81 3.24 -5.37
CA GLU A 88 -20.81 2.55 -4.56
C GLU A 88 -20.13 1.78 -3.43
N MET A 89 -20.55 2.06 -2.20
CA MET A 89 -20.15 1.35 -0.98
C MET A 89 -21.17 0.25 -0.69
N GLY A 90 -20.92 -0.96 -1.17
CA GLY A 90 -21.83 -2.08 -1.04
C GLY A 90 -21.38 -3.10 0.02
N GLY A 91 -22.21 -4.10 0.26
CA GLY A 91 -21.88 -5.34 0.96
C GLY A 91 -21.10 -5.15 2.26
N GLY A 92 -21.79 -4.90 3.37
CA GLY A 92 -21.18 -4.74 4.70
C GLY A 92 -20.82 -3.30 5.08
N PHE A 93 -20.64 -2.39 4.13
CA PHE A 93 -20.58 -0.96 4.44
C PHE A 93 -21.98 -0.42 4.75
N THR A 94 -22.18 0.12 5.95
CA THR A 94 -23.47 0.67 6.40
C THR A 94 -23.43 2.18 6.45
N ARG A 95 -24.33 2.82 5.70
CA ARG A 95 -24.46 4.27 5.56
C ARG A 95 -24.94 4.94 6.85
N ASN A 96 -24.31 6.07 7.20
CA ASN A 96 -24.79 6.99 8.24
C ASN A 96 -25.43 8.24 7.62
N PRO A 97 -26.76 8.29 7.43
CA PRO A 97 -27.43 9.35 6.66
C PRO A 97 -27.25 10.77 7.24
N ALA A 98 -26.81 10.91 8.50
CA ALA A 98 -26.52 12.21 9.09
C ALA A 98 -25.25 12.89 8.53
N ILE A 99 -24.40 12.14 7.83
CA ILE A 99 -23.13 12.62 7.28
C ILE A 99 -23.29 12.80 5.77
N ALA A 100 -22.93 13.97 5.24
CA ALA A 100 -23.06 14.27 3.81
C ALA A 100 -22.07 13.47 2.95
N MET A 101 -22.49 13.03 1.76
CA MET A 101 -21.66 12.38 0.74
C MET A 101 -20.93 13.38 -0.17
N ASP A 102 -20.30 14.36 0.45
CA ASP A 102 -19.63 15.46 -0.23
C ASP A 102 -18.15 15.17 -0.54
N ALA A 103 -17.46 16.16 -1.11
CA ALA A 103 -16.04 16.06 -1.41
C ALA A 103 -15.15 16.02 -0.14
N ALA A 104 -15.69 16.12 1.08
CA ALA A 104 -14.95 15.84 2.30
C ALA A 104 -15.03 14.34 2.70
N ALA A 105 -16.10 13.65 2.27
CA ALA A 105 -16.28 12.21 2.44
C ALA A 105 -15.58 11.36 1.36
N VAL A 106 -15.47 11.87 0.12
CA VAL A 106 -14.74 11.20 -0.98
C VAL A 106 -13.81 12.17 -1.72
N HIS A 107 -12.55 11.78 -1.89
CA HIS A 107 -11.53 12.57 -2.56
C HIS A 107 -10.95 11.81 -3.76
N MET A 108 -10.75 12.53 -4.86
CA MET A 108 -9.99 12.03 -6.00
C MET A 108 -8.50 12.24 -5.74
N VAL A 109 -7.68 11.22 -6.02
CA VAL A 109 -6.25 11.22 -5.70
C VAL A 109 -5.44 10.74 -6.90
N SER A 110 -4.30 11.40 -7.17
CA SER A 110 -3.54 11.17 -8.40
C SER A 110 -2.65 9.94 -8.42
N GLY A 111 -2.35 9.30 -7.28
CA GLY A 111 -1.44 8.17 -7.23
C GLY A 111 -0.78 8.03 -5.87
N THR A 112 0.46 7.52 -5.82
CA THR A 112 1.29 7.59 -4.61
C THR A 112 2.60 8.33 -4.95
N PRO A 113 2.96 9.40 -4.20
CA PRO A 113 2.31 9.94 -2.99
C PRO A 113 0.85 10.38 -3.25
N GLN A 114 -0.02 10.14 -2.26
CA GLN A 114 -1.47 10.34 -2.40
C GLN A 114 -1.82 11.81 -2.38
N HIS A 115 -1.75 12.44 -3.55
CA HIS A 115 -2.09 13.83 -3.72
C HIS A 115 -3.56 14.00 -4.11
N GLY A 116 -4.29 14.67 -3.22
CA GLY A 116 -5.65 15.09 -3.51
C GLY A 116 -5.68 15.99 -4.75
N LEU A 117 -6.42 15.53 -5.75
CA LEU A 117 -6.86 16.32 -6.88
C LEU A 117 -7.89 17.29 -6.30
N SER A 118 -7.54 18.57 -6.16
CA SER A 118 -8.32 19.47 -5.31
C SER A 118 -9.64 19.89 -5.94
N SER A 119 -10.78 19.48 -5.37
CA SER A 119 -12.14 19.86 -5.79
C SER A 119 -12.33 21.36 -6.04
N LYS A 120 -11.80 22.22 -5.18
CA LYS A 120 -11.90 23.69 -5.31
C LYS A 120 -11.09 24.30 -6.47
N ALA A 121 -9.97 23.67 -6.84
CA ALA A 121 -9.08 24.21 -7.87
C ALA A 121 -9.39 23.61 -9.25
N LEU A 122 -9.78 22.34 -9.26
CA LEU A 122 -10.10 21.58 -10.47
C LEU A 122 -11.61 21.62 -10.78
N GLY A 123 -12.45 22.00 -9.82
CA GLY A 123 -13.89 22.17 -9.99
C GLY A 123 -14.62 20.84 -10.15
N TYR A 124 -14.58 19.94 -9.16
CA TYR A 124 -15.53 18.81 -9.08
C TYR A 124 -16.27 18.82 -7.75
N GLY A 125 -17.45 18.22 -7.72
CA GLY A 125 -18.26 17.99 -6.53
C GLY A 125 -18.55 16.51 -6.33
N SER A 126 -19.07 16.19 -5.15
CA SER A 126 -19.67 14.89 -4.84
C SER A 126 -21.02 15.13 -4.17
N VAL A 127 -22.00 14.30 -4.50
CA VAL A 127 -23.32 14.26 -3.86
C VAL A 127 -23.74 12.81 -3.65
N GLU A 128 -24.76 12.61 -2.83
CA GLU A 128 -25.43 11.32 -2.69
C GLU A 128 -26.20 11.00 -3.97
N GLY A 129 -26.11 9.75 -4.44
CA GLY A 129 -26.84 9.24 -5.59
C GLY A 129 -28.28 8.87 -5.26
N ALA A 130 -29.00 8.33 -6.25
CA ALA A 130 -30.36 7.81 -6.02
C ALA A 130 -30.40 6.63 -5.02
N ASN A 131 -29.28 5.90 -4.92
CA ASN A 131 -29.02 4.97 -3.84
C ASN A 131 -28.09 5.68 -2.84
N GLU A 132 -28.47 5.68 -1.56
CA GLU A 132 -27.76 6.34 -0.46
C GLU A 132 -26.33 5.82 -0.24
N ASN A 133 -25.98 4.67 -0.83
CA ASN A 133 -24.64 4.10 -0.77
C ASN A 133 -23.72 4.56 -1.91
N ILE A 134 -24.20 5.41 -2.82
CA ILE A 134 -23.45 5.82 -4.01
C ILE A 134 -23.01 7.27 -3.88
N PHE A 135 -21.70 7.51 -3.93
CA PHE A 135 -21.13 8.82 -4.22
C PHE A 135 -21.25 9.09 -5.72
N VAL A 136 -21.82 10.24 -6.09
CA VAL A 136 -21.86 10.72 -7.47
C VAL A 136 -20.93 11.93 -7.60
N LEU A 137 -19.83 11.73 -8.33
CA LEU A 137 -18.84 12.76 -8.59
C LEU A 137 -19.05 13.37 -9.98
N THR A 138 -19.17 14.69 -10.04
CA THR A 138 -19.36 15.45 -11.28
C THR A 138 -18.39 16.61 -11.37
N ALA A 139 -17.98 16.96 -12.59
CA ALA A 139 -17.29 18.20 -12.84
C ALA A 139 -18.24 19.40 -12.67
N ALA A 140 -17.72 20.54 -12.23
CA ALA A 140 -18.41 21.81 -12.16
C ALA A 140 -18.56 22.44 -13.56
N ASN A 141 -17.65 22.11 -14.49
CA ASN A 141 -17.72 22.53 -15.88
C ASN A 141 -18.37 21.40 -16.74
N PRO A 142 -19.33 21.73 -17.64
CA PRO A 142 -19.92 20.75 -18.56
C PRO A 142 -18.92 20.04 -19.49
N GLU A 143 -17.74 20.61 -19.75
CA GLU A 143 -16.65 19.96 -20.50
C GLU A 143 -16.00 18.79 -19.76
N GLY A 144 -16.37 18.55 -18.50
CA GLY A 144 -15.79 17.51 -17.67
C GLY A 144 -14.43 17.91 -17.10
N LEU A 145 -13.67 16.91 -16.64
CA LEU A 145 -12.29 17.02 -16.19
C LEU A 145 -11.44 15.95 -16.89
N PRO A 146 -10.79 16.30 -18.02
CA PRO A 146 -9.83 15.43 -18.69
C PRO A 146 -8.73 14.95 -17.73
N ALA A 147 -8.33 13.69 -17.86
CA ALA A 147 -7.35 13.07 -16.96
C ALA A 147 -6.00 13.81 -16.97
N GLU A 148 -5.60 14.34 -18.14
CA GLU A 148 -4.37 15.09 -18.37
C GLU A 148 -4.36 16.45 -17.65
N LYS A 149 -5.54 17.00 -17.35
CA LYS A 149 -5.70 18.24 -16.60
C LYS A 149 -5.78 18.01 -15.08
N LEU A 150 -5.92 16.76 -14.65
CA LEU A 150 -5.96 16.39 -13.24
C LEU A 150 -4.53 16.18 -12.73
N LEU A 151 -3.88 17.30 -12.41
CA LEU A 151 -2.56 17.32 -11.80
C LEU A 151 -2.66 17.56 -10.28
N PRO A 152 -1.66 17.13 -9.49
CA PRO A 152 -1.48 17.61 -8.12
C PRO A 152 -1.47 19.14 -8.07
N ARG A 153 -1.72 19.73 -6.89
CA ARG A 153 -1.63 21.20 -6.73
C ARG A 153 -0.25 21.68 -7.19
N ALA A 154 -0.18 22.79 -7.92
CA ALA A 154 1.08 23.30 -8.48
C ALA A 154 2.21 23.49 -7.44
N THR A 155 1.89 23.79 -6.18
CA THR A 155 2.89 23.86 -5.09
C THR A 155 3.44 22.49 -4.69
N VAL A 156 2.64 21.44 -4.82
CA VAL A 156 2.99 20.04 -4.56
C VAL A 156 3.76 19.48 -5.75
N GLU A 157 3.32 19.75 -6.98
CA GLU A 157 3.99 19.35 -8.21
C GLU A 157 5.44 19.84 -8.27
N LYS A 158 5.71 21.10 -7.87
CA LYS A 158 7.08 21.62 -7.79
C LYS A 158 8.00 20.86 -6.82
N LEU A 159 7.43 20.10 -5.89
CA LEU A 159 8.14 19.33 -4.87
C LEU A 159 8.22 17.83 -5.22
N ASP A 160 7.48 17.39 -6.24
CA ASP A 160 7.45 16.02 -6.73
C ASP A 160 8.17 15.94 -8.08
N PRO A 161 9.37 15.33 -8.15
CA PRO A 161 10.09 15.21 -9.41
C PRO A 161 9.42 14.26 -10.41
N ILE A 162 8.40 13.48 -10.00
CA ILE A 162 7.77 12.45 -10.83
C ILE A 162 6.22 12.48 -10.68
N PRO A 163 5.55 13.61 -10.97
CA PRO A 163 4.14 13.78 -10.63
C PRO A 163 3.24 12.77 -11.35
N ASN A 164 2.37 12.13 -10.59
CA ASN A 164 1.30 11.31 -11.18
C ASN A 164 0.20 12.17 -11.81
N ILE A 165 -0.37 11.69 -12.92
CA ILE A 165 -1.39 12.39 -13.72
C ILE A 165 -2.69 11.59 -13.71
N GLY A 166 -3.83 12.29 -13.57
CA GLY A 166 -5.16 11.68 -13.60
C GLY A 166 -5.56 11.05 -12.27
N LEU A 167 -6.84 10.71 -12.12
CA LEU A 167 -7.36 9.97 -10.97
C LEU A 167 -6.84 8.53 -10.99
N LYS A 168 -6.19 8.11 -9.90
CA LYS A 168 -5.76 6.71 -9.70
C LYS A 168 -6.32 6.07 -8.44
N VAL A 169 -6.68 6.88 -7.45
CA VAL A 169 -7.20 6.40 -6.17
C VAL A 169 -8.40 7.23 -5.75
N PHE A 170 -9.44 6.59 -5.23
CA PHE A 170 -10.42 7.27 -4.37
C PHE A 170 -10.02 7.10 -2.93
N HIS A 171 -9.99 8.20 -2.18
CA HIS A 171 -9.84 8.18 -0.74
C HIS A 171 -11.20 8.47 -0.11
N ILE A 172 -11.72 7.53 0.68
CA ILE A 172 -13.04 7.60 1.31
C ILE A 172 -12.85 7.70 2.82
N GLY A 173 -13.58 8.60 3.48
CA GLY A 173 -13.57 8.75 4.94
C GLY A 173 -12.42 9.61 5.48
N LEU A 174 -12.05 10.71 4.80
CA LEU A 174 -11.00 11.63 5.25
C LEU A 174 -11.50 12.68 6.26
N GLY A 175 -12.43 13.54 5.83
CA GLY A 175 -12.96 14.63 6.65
C GLY A 175 -14.29 14.27 7.28
N ASN A 176 -15.08 13.47 6.58
CA ASN A 176 -16.40 12.99 6.96
C ASN A 176 -16.45 11.47 6.73
N ILE A 177 -16.75 10.69 7.77
CA ILE A 177 -16.81 9.23 7.67
C ILE A 177 -18.26 8.78 7.55
N ALA A 178 -18.73 8.65 6.31
CA ALA A 178 -20.14 8.40 6.00
C ALA A 178 -20.59 6.93 6.19
N PHE A 179 -19.68 6.01 6.50
CA PHE A 179 -19.92 4.56 6.54
C PHE A 179 -19.27 3.88 7.76
N THR A 180 -19.83 2.75 8.16
CA THR A 180 -19.29 1.83 9.16
C THR A 180 -19.14 0.43 8.57
N ASN A 181 -18.18 -0.34 9.06
CA ASN A 181 -17.90 -1.71 8.60
C ASN A 181 -18.80 -2.69 9.37
N ARG A 182 -19.68 -3.45 8.71
CA ARG A 182 -20.56 -4.45 9.33
C ARG A 182 -20.43 -5.81 8.66
N GLY A 183 -20.48 -6.88 9.46
CA GLY A 183 -20.27 -8.24 8.96
C GLY A 183 -18.80 -8.54 8.71
N ASP A 184 -18.52 -9.48 7.78
CA ASP A 184 -17.15 -9.99 7.58
C ASP A 184 -16.39 -9.33 6.42
N LYS A 185 -17.11 -8.69 5.50
CA LYS A 185 -16.53 -8.07 4.30
C LYS A 185 -17.33 -6.89 3.81
N GLY A 186 -16.61 -5.98 3.15
CA GLY A 186 -16.99 -4.80 2.39
C GLY A 186 -16.97 -5.07 0.87
N SER A 187 -17.72 -4.32 0.07
CA SER A 187 -17.45 -4.23 -1.39
C SER A 187 -17.50 -2.79 -1.88
N VAL A 188 -16.64 -2.44 -2.82
CA VAL A 188 -16.68 -1.13 -3.48
C VAL A 188 -16.73 -1.31 -4.98
N THR A 189 -17.72 -0.67 -5.60
CA THR A 189 -17.89 -0.67 -7.07
C THR A 189 -17.69 0.73 -7.62
N VAL A 190 -16.92 0.86 -8.69
CA VAL A 190 -16.69 2.14 -9.36
C VAL A 190 -17.22 2.05 -10.79
N ARG A 191 -17.91 3.12 -11.25
CA ARG A 191 -18.41 3.25 -12.62
C ARG A 191 -18.09 4.64 -13.17
N ILE A 192 -17.49 4.72 -14.35
CA ILE A 192 -17.26 5.99 -15.08
C ILE A 192 -18.29 6.05 -16.20
N ILE A 193 -19.10 7.12 -16.22
CA ILE A 193 -20.28 7.24 -17.07
C ILE A 193 -20.16 8.54 -17.87
N ASP A 194 -20.38 8.48 -19.19
CA ASP A 194 -20.37 9.67 -20.04
C ASP A 194 -21.68 10.48 -20.00
N GLY A 195 -21.70 11.63 -20.66
CA GLY A 195 -22.90 12.50 -20.71
C GLY A 195 -24.10 11.91 -21.44
N SER A 196 -23.95 10.78 -22.17
CA SER A 196 -25.07 10.03 -22.75
C SER A 196 -25.62 8.96 -21.81
N GLY A 197 -24.95 8.72 -20.67
CA GLY A 197 -25.29 7.65 -19.73
C GLY A 197 -24.58 6.32 -20.02
N LYS A 198 -23.68 6.27 -21.00
CA LYS A 198 -22.91 5.05 -21.31
C LYS A 198 -21.80 4.84 -20.28
N VAL A 199 -21.68 3.63 -19.77
CA VAL A 199 -20.55 3.21 -18.91
C VAL A 199 -19.30 3.08 -19.78
N LEU A 200 -18.29 3.91 -19.50
CA LEU A 200 -16.98 3.88 -20.13
C LEU A 200 -16.02 2.91 -19.45
N GLY A 201 -16.22 2.66 -18.15
CA GLY A 201 -15.46 1.68 -17.38
C GLY A 201 -16.16 1.38 -16.08
N SER A 202 -16.05 0.13 -15.62
CA SER A 202 -16.59 -0.31 -14.34
C SER A 202 -15.72 -1.38 -13.72
N GLY A 203 -15.81 -1.54 -12.41
CA GLY A 203 -15.08 -2.57 -11.68
C GLY A 203 -15.51 -2.64 -10.22
N SER A 204 -15.19 -3.75 -9.57
CA SER A 204 -15.53 -3.99 -8.17
C SER A 204 -14.44 -4.78 -7.47
N ALA A 205 -14.28 -4.55 -6.17
CA ALA A 205 -13.45 -5.36 -5.30
C ALA A 205 -14.07 -5.50 -3.90
N GLU A 206 -13.86 -6.67 -3.30
CA GLU A 206 -14.20 -6.92 -1.91
C GLU A 206 -13.02 -6.64 -0.98
N VAL A 207 -13.31 -6.33 0.27
CA VAL A 207 -12.31 -6.21 1.34
C VAL A 207 -12.79 -6.89 2.60
N GLU A 208 -11.94 -7.70 3.21
CA GLU A 208 -12.27 -8.35 4.49
C GLU A 208 -12.14 -7.36 5.65
N PHE A 209 -13.10 -7.44 6.56
CA PHE A 209 -13.04 -6.71 7.83
C PHE A 209 -12.30 -7.51 8.88
N TRP A 210 -11.50 -6.82 9.68
CA TRP A 210 -10.63 -7.42 10.67
C TRP A 210 -11.37 -7.67 11.98
N ASP A 211 -11.07 -8.78 12.65
CA ASP A 211 -11.60 -9.06 13.99
C ASP A 211 -11.10 -8.05 15.04
N GLU A 212 -9.86 -7.59 14.86
CA GLU A 212 -9.19 -6.65 15.77
C GLU A 212 -8.25 -5.72 15.01
N THR A 213 -7.89 -4.61 15.67
CA THR A 213 -6.84 -3.72 15.21
C THR A 213 -5.50 -4.46 15.15
N ARG A 214 -4.61 -3.99 14.29
CA ARG A 214 -3.26 -4.52 14.10
C ARG A 214 -2.32 -3.38 13.71
N PRO A 215 -0.99 -3.53 13.91
CA PRO A 215 -0.03 -2.56 13.40
C PRO A 215 -0.15 -2.42 11.89
N GLN A 216 0.13 -1.22 11.39
CA GLN A 216 -0.09 -0.90 9.98
C GLN A 216 1.12 -0.31 9.30
N ILE A 217 1.32 -0.73 8.05
CA ILE A 217 2.22 -0.09 7.09
C ILE A 217 1.43 0.58 5.99
N HIS A 218 1.83 1.80 5.65
CA HIS A 218 1.13 2.65 4.70
C HIS A 218 2.08 3.41 3.79
N PRO A 219 1.65 3.79 2.56
CA PRO A 219 2.41 4.72 1.75
C PRO A 219 2.63 6.03 2.53
N ASN A 220 3.85 6.56 2.49
CA ASN A 220 4.11 7.88 3.02
C ASN A 220 3.55 8.95 2.07
N ASN A 221 2.68 9.82 2.55
CA ASN A 221 2.05 10.85 1.73
C ASN A 221 2.67 12.24 1.88
N PHE A 222 3.77 12.35 2.62
CA PHE A 222 4.49 13.59 2.78
C PHE A 222 5.46 13.81 1.61
N LEU A 223 5.53 15.06 1.13
CA LEU A 223 6.62 15.52 0.28
C LEU A 223 7.59 16.32 1.14
N HIS A 224 8.77 16.62 0.62
CA HIS A 224 9.60 17.65 1.23
C HIS A 224 10.44 17.19 2.44
N LYS A 225 11.58 16.49 2.31
CA LYS A 225 12.32 15.91 3.46
C LYS A 225 11.54 14.90 4.34
N GLY A 226 10.33 14.56 3.93
CA GLY A 226 9.65 13.28 4.17
C GLY A 226 9.18 12.68 2.84
N GLN A 227 9.95 12.83 1.76
CA GLN A 227 9.56 12.51 0.37
C GLN A 227 9.32 11.02 0.13
N ASN A 228 8.27 10.70 -0.64
CA ASN A 228 7.93 9.37 -1.10
C ASN A 228 7.63 9.41 -2.60
N HIS A 229 8.04 8.39 -3.33
CA HIS A 229 7.48 8.03 -4.62
C HIS A 229 7.48 6.50 -4.72
N ASN A 230 6.32 5.91 -5.00
CA ASN A 230 6.18 4.45 -5.00
C ASN A 230 6.74 3.78 -6.25
N TRP A 231 7.05 4.58 -7.27
CA TRP A 231 7.54 4.15 -8.57
C TRP A 231 8.80 4.90 -8.98
N GLN A 232 9.93 4.23 -9.15
CA GLN A 232 11.18 4.93 -9.46
C GLN A 232 11.99 4.20 -10.54
N ARG A 233 12.65 4.97 -11.40
CA ARG A 233 13.55 4.45 -12.45
C ARG A 233 15.00 4.79 -12.08
N VAL A 234 15.87 3.80 -12.17
CA VAL A 234 17.32 3.91 -11.96
C VAL A 234 18.07 3.11 -13.03
N GLU A 235 19.35 3.38 -13.21
CA GLU A 235 20.23 2.45 -13.93
C GLU A 235 20.56 1.25 -13.03
N PRO A 236 20.91 0.06 -13.58
CA PRO A 236 21.45 -1.04 -12.80
C PRO A 236 22.68 -0.58 -12.00
N GLY A 237 22.75 -0.93 -10.71
CA GLY A 237 23.72 -0.37 -9.76
C GLY A 237 23.21 0.89 -9.06
N GLY A 238 22.00 1.35 -9.37
CA GLY A 238 21.43 2.58 -8.84
C GLY A 238 20.73 2.40 -7.51
N THR A 239 20.66 3.50 -6.75
CA THR A 239 19.92 3.60 -5.49
C THR A 239 18.94 4.78 -5.58
N PRO A 240 17.61 4.55 -5.50
CA PRO A 240 16.63 5.62 -5.37
C PRO A 240 16.97 6.56 -4.21
N GLY A 241 16.92 7.87 -4.46
CA GLY A 241 17.33 8.92 -3.53
C GLY A 241 18.82 9.28 -3.56
N LYS A 242 19.66 8.51 -4.26
CA LYS A 242 21.05 8.88 -4.59
C LYS A 242 21.24 9.21 -6.07
N VAL A 243 20.35 8.72 -6.94
CA VAL A 243 20.34 9.03 -8.38
C VAL A 243 19.54 10.30 -8.64
N ALA A 244 20.01 11.16 -9.55
CA ALA A 244 19.30 12.39 -9.91
C ALA A 244 17.87 12.10 -10.42
N GLY A 245 16.90 12.88 -9.95
CA GLY A 245 15.48 12.70 -10.29
C GLY A 245 14.75 11.61 -9.49
N THR A 246 15.43 10.96 -8.54
CA THR A 246 14.85 9.94 -7.65
C THR A 246 14.80 10.43 -6.20
N VAL A 247 13.97 9.81 -5.37
CA VAL A 247 13.84 10.11 -3.93
C VAL A 247 14.03 8.83 -3.10
N PRO A 248 14.46 8.90 -1.83
CA PRO A 248 14.54 7.70 -0.99
C PRO A 248 13.17 7.01 -0.87
N LEU A 249 13.17 5.68 -0.73
CA LEU A 249 11.93 4.96 -0.44
C LEU A 249 11.55 5.21 1.03
N THR A 250 10.30 5.62 1.27
CA THR A 250 9.81 5.91 2.62
C THR A 250 8.36 5.50 2.81
N PHE A 251 8.04 4.91 3.96
CA PHE A 251 6.68 4.50 4.32
C PHE A 251 6.37 4.84 5.76
N MET A 252 5.08 4.86 6.08
CA MET A 252 4.58 5.10 7.42
C MET A 252 4.33 3.80 8.16
N LEU A 253 4.65 3.81 9.45
CA LEU A 253 4.40 2.75 10.41
C LEU A 253 3.49 3.28 11.51
N PHE A 254 2.43 2.53 11.79
CA PHE A 254 1.51 2.77 12.90
C PHE A 254 1.55 1.58 13.84
N ASP A 255 1.59 1.86 15.14
CA ASP A 255 1.44 0.83 16.16
C ASP A 255 -0.01 0.30 16.16
N LYS A 256 -0.26 -0.79 16.90
CA LYS A 256 -1.61 -1.33 17.06
C LYS A 256 -2.48 -0.28 17.76
N SER A 257 -3.45 0.26 17.03
CA SER A 257 -4.46 1.18 17.57
C SER A 257 -5.35 0.50 18.62
N ASP A 258 -5.86 1.27 19.58
CA ASP A 258 -6.89 0.81 20.53
C ASP A 258 -8.31 0.83 19.94
N GLY A 259 -8.48 1.27 18.69
CA GLY A 259 -9.75 1.37 17.98
C GLY A 259 -10.38 2.77 18.02
N THR A 260 -9.81 3.71 18.77
CA THR A 260 -10.24 5.11 18.78
C THR A 260 -9.65 5.90 17.61
N PRO A 261 -10.37 6.91 17.07
CA PRO A 261 -9.85 7.77 15.99
C PRO A 261 -8.54 8.50 16.35
N GLU A 262 -8.30 8.78 17.63
CA GLU A 262 -7.12 9.48 18.12
C GLU A 262 -5.89 8.57 18.26
N SER A 263 -6.08 7.25 18.30
CA SER A 263 -5.00 6.28 18.50
C SER A 263 -4.22 6.04 17.21
N ASN A 264 -3.32 6.97 16.90
CA ASN A 264 -2.53 7.02 15.67
C ASN A 264 -1.01 6.98 15.92
N ASP A 265 -0.58 6.37 17.03
CA ASP A 265 0.82 6.28 17.40
C ASP A 265 1.67 5.58 16.34
N GLY A 266 2.91 6.06 16.20
CA GLY A 266 3.88 5.48 15.28
C GLY A 266 4.77 4.42 15.92
N ILE A 267 5.20 3.44 15.13
CA ILE A 267 6.29 2.55 15.54
C ILE A 267 7.61 3.30 15.38
N VAL A 268 8.06 4.00 16.42
CA VAL A 268 9.36 4.69 16.48
C VAL A 268 10.46 3.68 16.86
N GLY A 269 11.69 3.89 16.35
CA GLY A 269 12.83 3.03 16.65
C GLY A 269 12.89 1.76 15.82
N ALA A 270 12.13 1.67 14.72
CA ALA A 270 12.15 0.52 13.82
C ALA A 270 13.13 0.70 12.66
N GLY A 271 13.74 -0.39 12.20
CA GLY A 271 14.62 -0.38 11.04
C GLY A 271 14.67 -1.72 10.32
N ILE A 272 15.42 -1.79 9.22
CA ILE A 272 15.56 -3.00 8.41
C ILE A 272 16.99 -3.51 8.48
N VAL A 273 17.13 -4.79 8.78
CA VAL A 273 18.38 -5.53 8.66
C VAL A 273 18.29 -6.42 7.43
N SER A 274 19.20 -6.23 6.46
CA SER A 274 19.18 -7.02 5.22
C SER A 274 19.62 -8.47 5.46
N VAL A 275 19.29 -9.37 4.53
CA VAL A 275 19.77 -10.76 4.58
C VAL A 275 21.30 -10.86 4.64
N LYS A 276 22.02 -9.92 4.03
CA LYS A 276 23.48 -9.86 4.12
C LYS A 276 23.93 -9.56 5.55
N GLN A 277 23.36 -8.54 6.17
CA GLN A 277 23.65 -8.17 7.57
C GLN A 277 23.28 -9.30 8.54
N LEU A 278 22.13 -9.96 8.35
CA LEU A 278 21.73 -11.11 9.18
C LEU A 278 22.75 -12.25 9.12
N LYS A 279 23.32 -12.53 7.94
CA LYS A 279 24.39 -13.53 7.79
C LYS A 279 25.67 -13.11 8.50
N GLU A 280 26.06 -11.84 8.39
CA GLU A 280 27.24 -11.29 9.09
C GLU A 280 27.07 -11.35 10.62
N MET A 281 25.84 -11.21 11.11
CA MET A 281 25.46 -11.36 12.52
C MET A 281 25.35 -12.84 12.96
N ASN A 282 25.55 -13.81 12.08
CA ASN A 282 25.32 -15.25 12.31
C ASN A 282 23.87 -15.57 12.77
N PHE A 283 22.91 -14.75 12.37
CA PHE A 283 21.51 -14.96 12.72
C PHE A 283 20.84 -15.95 11.76
N THR A 284 20.20 -16.98 12.31
CA THR A 284 19.39 -17.93 11.52
C THR A 284 17.93 -17.50 11.57
N VAL A 285 17.38 -17.12 10.43
CA VAL A 285 15.96 -16.72 10.32
C VAL A 285 15.06 -17.91 10.66
N PRO A 286 14.14 -17.79 11.64
CA PRO A 286 13.19 -18.84 11.98
C PRO A 286 12.29 -19.23 10.81
N ALA A 287 11.93 -20.52 10.74
CA ALA A 287 11.10 -21.07 9.65
C ALA A 287 9.73 -20.35 9.53
N ASP A 288 9.14 -19.95 10.66
CA ASP A 288 7.85 -19.25 10.73
C ASP A 288 7.85 -17.91 9.96
N ILE A 289 9.03 -17.31 9.75
CA ILE A 289 9.22 -16.05 9.00
C ILE A 289 10.15 -16.18 7.80
N ALA A 290 10.42 -17.39 7.33
CA ALA A 290 11.30 -17.64 6.18
C ALA A 290 10.82 -17.01 4.86
N ARG A 291 9.53 -16.62 4.78
CA ARG A 291 8.97 -15.86 3.66
C ARG A 291 9.61 -14.48 3.47
N TYR A 292 10.17 -13.89 4.54
CA TYR A 292 10.89 -12.62 4.50
C TYR A 292 12.29 -12.84 3.94
N ASN A 293 12.35 -12.99 2.62
CA ASN A 293 13.54 -13.43 1.89
C ASN A 293 14.56 -12.30 1.60
N SER A 294 14.26 -11.05 1.96
CA SER A 294 15.10 -9.88 1.64
C SER A 294 15.63 -9.15 2.87
N GLY A 295 15.00 -9.30 4.03
CA GLY A 295 15.43 -8.69 5.29
C GLY A 295 14.35 -8.75 6.35
N LEU A 296 14.70 -8.36 7.57
CA LEU A 296 13.79 -8.29 8.72
C LEU A 296 13.57 -6.84 9.14
N ILE A 297 12.34 -6.51 9.53
CA ILE A 297 12.01 -5.25 10.19
C ILE A 297 12.06 -5.49 11.70
N LEU A 298 12.94 -4.78 12.38
CA LEU A 298 13.17 -4.88 13.81
C LEU A 298 12.79 -3.58 14.51
N LYS A 299 12.26 -3.65 15.73
CA LYS A 299 12.08 -2.52 16.63
C LYS A 299 13.17 -2.57 17.70
N ASP A 300 13.97 -1.51 17.75
CA ASP A 300 14.98 -1.30 18.80
C ASP A 300 14.28 -1.28 20.18
N MET A 301 14.62 -2.25 21.02
CA MET A 301 13.98 -2.44 22.32
C MET A 301 14.81 -1.86 23.48
N ASP A 302 16.11 -1.67 23.31
CA ASP A 302 17.01 -1.17 24.36
C ASP A 302 17.43 0.29 24.17
N GLY A 303 17.08 0.88 23.02
CA GLY A 303 17.28 2.28 22.71
C GLY A 303 18.73 2.63 22.39
N ASP A 304 19.57 1.65 22.07
CA ASP A 304 20.98 1.88 21.73
C ASP A 304 21.19 2.40 20.30
N GLY A 305 20.12 2.49 19.50
CA GLY A 305 20.13 2.98 18.13
C GLY A 305 20.73 1.99 17.13
N ARG A 306 20.93 0.74 17.52
CA ARG A 306 21.37 -0.36 16.65
C ARG A 306 20.24 -1.36 16.46
N LEU A 307 20.48 -2.30 15.56
CA LEU A 307 19.53 -3.37 15.25
C LEU A 307 20.22 -4.71 15.39
N ASP A 308 19.77 -5.51 16.36
CA ASP A 308 20.25 -6.83 16.70
C ASP A 308 19.06 -7.79 16.79
N PRO A 309 18.87 -8.72 15.84
CA PRO A 309 17.72 -9.63 15.82
C PRO A 309 17.67 -10.61 17.01
N THR A 310 18.71 -10.67 17.84
CA THR A 310 18.73 -11.47 19.08
C THR A 310 18.25 -10.71 20.31
N LYS A 311 18.18 -9.37 20.24
CA LYS A 311 17.75 -8.49 21.33
C LYS A 311 16.49 -7.72 21.00
N ASP A 312 16.37 -7.30 19.74
CA ASP A 312 15.29 -6.49 19.24
C ASP A 312 14.09 -7.32 18.80
N GLN A 313 12.93 -6.65 18.81
CA GLN A 313 11.70 -7.31 18.44
C GLN A 313 11.58 -7.39 16.91
N ILE A 314 11.46 -8.60 16.37
CA ILE A 314 11.05 -8.78 14.97
C ILE A 314 9.57 -8.38 14.86
N ILE A 315 9.28 -7.33 14.11
CA ILE A 315 7.93 -6.82 13.87
C ILE A 315 7.44 -7.06 12.44
N GLY A 316 8.31 -7.55 11.56
CA GLY A 316 7.99 -7.78 10.16
C GLY A 316 9.21 -8.15 9.33
N GLY A 317 9.09 -7.99 8.01
CA GLY A 317 10.18 -8.24 7.09
C GLY A 317 9.94 -7.71 5.69
N VAL A 318 10.90 -8.00 4.82
CA VAL A 318 10.91 -7.59 3.42
C VAL A 318 10.84 -8.83 2.54
N ILE A 319 9.93 -8.79 1.57
CA ILE A 319 9.71 -9.81 0.56
C ILE A 319 10.02 -9.19 -0.80
N GLU A 320 10.86 -9.83 -1.59
CA GLU A 320 11.11 -9.48 -2.99
C GLU A 320 10.81 -10.70 -3.88
N GLY A 321 10.52 -10.43 -5.15
CA GLY A 321 10.34 -11.45 -6.16
C GLY A 321 11.64 -12.18 -6.53
N ASP A 322 11.64 -12.81 -7.71
CA ASP A 322 12.72 -13.70 -8.13
C ASP A 322 14.01 -13.00 -8.60
N LEU A 323 13.97 -11.67 -8.77
CA LEU A 323 15.16 -10.91 -9.14
C LEU A 323 16.23 -11.02 -8.05
N LYS A 324 17.50 -11.10 -8.46
CA LYS A 324 18.65 -11.23 -7.56
C LYS A 324 19.59 -10.04 -7.74
N GLY A 325 20.41 -9.82 -6.73
CA GLY A 325 21.37 -8.71 -6.74
C GLY A 325 20.66 -7.41 -6.39
N TYR A 326 20.19 -7.33 -5.16
CA TYR A 326 19.72 -6.09 -4.56
C TYR A 326 20.06 -6.12 -3.07
N ASP A 327 20.10 -4.95 -2.46
CA ASP A 327 20.25 -4.78 -1.01
C ASP A 327 19.14 -3.85 -0.50
N VAL A 328 18.48 -4.27 0.58
CA VAL A 328 17.40 -3.52 1.22
C VAL A 328 17.62 -3.52 2.73
N ARG A 329 17.84 -2.33 3.28
CA ARG A 329 18.15 -2.10 4.70
C ARG A 329 17.77 -0.69 5.13
N SER A 330 17.90 -0.40 6.42
CA SER A 330 17.83 0.99 6.89
C SER A 330 18.87 1.85 6.16
N LEU A 331 18.48 3.08 5.83
CA LEU A 331 19.45 4.09 5.43
C LEU A 331 20.48 4.25 6.55
N GLU A 332 21.77 4.33 6.21
CA GLU A 332 22.82 4.59 7.19
C GLU A 332 23.33 6.03 7.09
N VAL A 333 23.59 6.64 8.24
CA VAL A 333 24.25 7.93 8.40
C VAL A 333 25.35 7.75 9.44
N ASP A 334 26.57 8.16 9.10
CA ASP A 334 27.75 8.03 9.98
C ASP A 334 27.98 6.63 10.55
N GLY A 335 27.62 5.59 9.77
CA GLY A 335 27.77 4.19 10.15
C GLY A 335 26.68 3.65 11.09
N ALA A 336 25.64 4.42 11.40
CA ALA A 336 24.50 4.00 12.18
C ALA A 336 23.21 3.92 11.32
N PRO A 337 22.32 2.94 11.59
CA PRO A 337 21.04 2.87 10.90
C PRO A 337 20.14 4.06 11.32
N VAL A 338 19.50 4.67 10.34
CA VAL A 338 18.42 5.64 10.56
C VAL A 338 17.15 4.84 10.88
N LEU A 339 16.79 4.84 12.16
CA LEU A 339 15.55 4.23 12.63
C LEU A 339 14.34 5.11 12.31
N SER A 340 13.15 4.52 12.33
CA SER A 340 11.89 5.21 12.11
C SER A 340 11.69 6.30 13.17
N GLN A 341 11.23 7.45 12.73
CA GLN A 341 11.04 8.63 13.57
C GLN A 341 9.59 9.07 13.49
N ALA A 342 9.06 9.64 14.57
CA ALA A 342 7.70 10.18 14.58
C ALA A 342 7.51 11.15 13.41
N THR A 343 6.33 11.13 12.78
CA THR A 343 6.00 12.03 11.66
C THR A 343 6.22 13.50 12.02
N SER A 344 6.00 13.88 13.29
CA SER A 344 6.23 15.23 13.82
C SER A 344 7.67 15.71 13.68
N THR A 345 8.66 14.81 13.64
CA THR A 345 10.08 15.14 13.37
C THR A 345 10.28 15.70 11.97
N PHE A 346 9.45 15.32 11.00
CA PHE A 346 9.53 15.80 9.62
C PHE A 346 8.55 16.95 9.37
N SER A 347 7.38 16.90 9.99
CA SER A 347 6.37 17.96 9.93
C SER A 347 5.47 17.91 11.16
N GLU A 348 5.62 18.87 12.06
CA GLU A 348 4.80 18.98 13.29
C GLU A 348 3.31 18.96 12.98
N ARG A 349 2.87 19.77 12.01
CA ARG A 349 1.46 19.83 11.57
C ARG A 349 0.95 18.46 11.11
N ALA A 350 1.75 17.72 10.35
CA ALA A 350 1.36 16.41 9.87
C ALA A 350 1.33 15.39 11.01
N GLY A 351 2.35 15.40 11.88
CA GLY A 351 2.41 14.53 13.05
C GLY A 351 1.22 14.71 13.97
N ASN A 352 0.83 15.95 14.27
CA ASN A 352 -0.33 16.22 15.12
C ASN A 352 -1.66 15.81 14.47
N ARG A 353 -1.74 15.83 13.15
CA ARG A 353 -2.98 15.50 12.42
C ARG A 353 -3.13 14.01 12.16
N PHE A 354 -2.03 13.34 11.83
CA PHE A 354 -2.05 11.99 11.28
C PHE A 354 -1.31 10.97 12.14
N GLY A 355 -0.40 11.40 13.02
CA GLY A 355 0.43 10.51 13.81
C GLY A 355 1.43 9.71 12.97
N GLY A 356 1.73 8.51 13.44
CA GLY A 356 2.61 7.56 12.78
C GLY A 356 4.10 7.87 12.91
N ALA A 357 4.92 6.97 12.40
CA ALA A 357 6.36 7.12 12.24
C ALA A 357 6.77 6.87 10.80
N ILE A 358 7.78 7.58 10.30
CA ILE A 358 8.30 7.43 8.95
C ILE A 358 9.59 6.61 9.01
N MET A 359 9.65 5.52 8.25
CA MET A 359 10.88 4.77 8.00
C MET A 359 11.49 5.15 6.66
N LYS A 360 12.82 5.30 6.62
CA LYS A 360 13.59 5.56 5.39
C LYS A 360 14.40 4.34 5.02
N VAL A 361 14.29 3.92 3.78
CA VAL A 361 14.90 2.69 3.29
C VAL A 361 16.02 3.01 2.32
N PHE A 362 17.16 2.34 2.51
CA PHE A 362 18.18 2.20 1.49
C PHE A 362 17.83 1.00 0.62
N TYR A 363 17.62 1.25 -0.67
CA TYR A 363 17.40 0.22 -1.66
C TYR A 363 18.42 0.36 -2.78
N HIS A 364 19.24 -0.66 -2.99
CA HIS A 364 20.24 -0.68 -4.04
C HIS A 364 19.92 -1.79 -5.04
N THR A 365 19.72 -1.41 -6.29
CA THR A 365 19.73 -2.37 -7.41
C THR A 365 21.18 -2.68 -7.72
N GLU A 366 21.58 -3.94 -7.81
CA GLU A 366 22.92 -4.31 -8.32
C GLU A 366 22.87 -4.32 -9.87
N TYR A 367 23.64 -5.18 -10.51
CA TYR A 367 23.89 -5.17 -11.96
C TYR A 367 22.73 -5.70 -12.83
N THR A 368 21.64 -6.17 -12.25
CA THR A 368 20.54 -6.80 -13.01
C THR A 368 19.50 -5.76 -13.42
N ALA A 369 19.27 -5.61 -14.72
CA ALA A 369 18.14 -4.84 -15.22
C ALA A 369 16.83 -5.61 -14.99
N GLY A 370 15.75 -4.89 -14.68
CA GLY A 370 14.43 -5.48 -14.42
C GLY A 370 13.56 -4.63 -13.51
N THR A 371 12.36 -5.14 -13.26
CA THR A 371 11.37 -4.53 -12.36
C THR A 371 11.42 -5.20 -10.99
N TYR A 372 11.89 -4.45 -10.00
CA TYR A 372 11.94 -4.87 -8.61
C TYR A 372 10.70 -4.39 -7.86
N ARG A 373 10.16 -5.22 -6.95
CA ARG A 373 8.94 -4.92 -6.21
C ARG A 373 9.09 -5.31 -4.73
N PRO A 374 9.96 -4.60 -3.97
CA PRO A 374 10.12 -4.89 -2.57
C PRO A 374 8.80 -4.61 -1.84
N THR A 375 8.33 -5.63 -1.13
CA THR A 375 7.13 -5.61 -0.31
C THR A 375 7.54 -5.65 1.15
N PHE A 376 7.21 -4.59 1.87
CA PHE A 376 7.43 -4.47 3.30
C PHE A 376 6.17 -4.93 4.01
N ALA A 377 6.29 -5.89 4.92
CA ALA A 377 5.16 -6.47 5.63
C ALA A 377 5.41 -6.45 7.14
N LEU A 378 4.38 -6.09 7.91
CA LEU A 378 4.37 -6.25 9.36
C LEU A 378 3.71 -7.57 9.72
N LEU A 379 4.17 -8.19 10.81
CA LEU A 379 3.46 -9.31 11.44
C LEU A 379 2.08 -8.84 11.91
N LYS A 380 1.08 -9.74 11.86
CA LYS A 380 -0.25 -9.43 12.39
C LYS A 380 -0.19 -9.13 13.90
N THR A 381 0.65 -9.87 14.63
CA THR A 381 0.88 -9.68 16.06
C THR A 381 2.39 -9.59 16.32
N PRO A 382 2.94 -8.39 16.58
CA PRO A 382 4.34 -8.21 16.91
C PRO A 382 4.78 -9.12 18.06
N GLY A 383 5.93 -9.80 17.90
CA GLY A 383 6.42 -10.78 18.87
C GLY A 383 5.87 -12.20 18.71
N ASP A 384 4.81 -12.41 17.91
CA ASP A 384 4.39 -13.74 17.47
C ASP A 384 4.77 -13.97 16.01
N LEU A 385 5.85 -14.72 15.79
CA LEU A 385 6.38 -15.03 14.45
C LEU A 385 5.41 -15.88 13.61
N LYS A 386 4.45 -16.57 14.24
CA LYS A 386 3.47 -17.43 13.57
C LYS A 386 2.20 -16.68 13.18
N SER A 387 2.07 -15.42 13.57
CA SER A 387 0.85 -14.63 13.35
C SER A 387 0.55 -14.32 11.87
N GLY A 388 1.49 -14.63 10.96
CA GLY A 388 1.37 -14.29 9.55
C GLY A 388 1.53 -12.78 9.31
N ASP A 389 1.26 -12.34 8.07
CA ASP A 389 1.34 -10.93 7.72
C ASP A 389 0.05 -10.18 8.10
N GLY A 390 0.21 -9.03 8.75
CA GLY A 390 -0.89 -8.14 9.12
C GLY A 390 -1.24 -7.18 8.00
N THR A 391 -0.30 -6.31 7.66
CA THR A 391 -0.41 -5.29 6.60
C THR A 391 0.88 -5.25 5.80
N SER A 392 0.80 -4.88 4.51
CA SER A 392 1.96 -4.78 3.63
C SER A 392 1.87 -3.61 2.66
N TYR A 393 3.02 -3.15 2.20
CA TYR A 393 3.15 -2.10 1.20
C TYR A 393 4.29 -2.41 0.22
N THR A 394 4.02 -2.22 -1.07
CA THR A 394 4.92 -2.59 -2.17
C THR A 394 5.34 -1.37 -2.97
N TYR A 395 6.63 -1.27 -3.29
CA TYR A 395 7.17 -0.29 -4.24
C TYR A 395 7.39 -0.92 -5.60
N THR A 396 7.64 -0.08 -6.61
CA THR A 396 8.22 -0.50 -7.88
C THR A 396 9.50 0.30 -8.13
N VAL A 397 10.61 -0.42 -8.36
CA VAL A 397 11.88 0.16 -8.80
C VAL A 397 12.26 -0.51 -10.11
N ILE A 398 12.34 0.26 -11.19
CA ILE A 398 12.78 -0.24 -12.50
C ILE A 398 14.26 0.08 -12.65
N ALA A 399 15.08 -0.96 -12.79
CA ALA A 399 16.47 -0.84 -13.20
C ALA A 399 16.56 -1.06 -14.72
N GLU A 400 16.87 -0.03 -15.49
CA GLU A 400 16.99 -0.12 -16.94
C GLU A 400 18.20 0.65 -17.44
N LYS A 401 18.85 0.17 -18.50
CA LYS A 401 19.95 0.91 -19.12
C LYS A 401 19.33 2.07 -19.91
N LYS A 402 19.83 3.29 -19.66
CA LYS A 402 19.49 4.44 -20.49
C LYS A 402 20.04 4.32 -21.90
#